data_AF-A0A9X6AFP7-F1
#
_entry.id   AF-A0A9X6AFP7-F1
#
_cell.length_a   1.000
_cell.length_b   1.000
_cell.length_c   1.000
_cell.angle_alpha   90.00
_cell.angle_beta   90.00
_cell.angle_gamma   90.00
#
_symmetry.space_group_name_H-M   'P 1'
#
loop_
_entity.id
_entity.type
_entity.pdbx_description
1 polymer ?
#
loop_
_entity_poly.entity_id
_entity_poly.type
_entity_poly.pdbx_seq_one_letter_code
_entity_poly.pdbx_strand_id
1 'polypeptide(L)'
;YPAASKYVTSVGGTALSSSSNSRGWTEKVWNTSSTEGTGSGCSSYDAKPTWQTDTSCSKRMIADVSAVADPATGVSVYDTYGDGTGWVTYGGTSASSPIIAAVYALAGTPSSGSYPAKFPYGSAGTSALNDVTSGSNGSCSTSYFCTARSGYDGPTGWGTPEGVSAFTG
;
A
#
# COMPACT_ATOMS: atom_id res chain seq x y z
N TYR A 1 -1.26 13.39 -5.96
CA TYR A 1 -1.35 12.88 -7.36
C TYR A 1 0.04 12.40 -7.78
N PRO A 2 0.25 11.38 -8.65
CA PRO A 2 -0.71 10.62 -9.47
C PRO A 2 -1.47 9.50 -8.76
N ALA A 3 -1.13 9.17 -7.50
CA ALA A 3 -1.81 8.10 -6.74
C ALA A 3 -3.36 8.15 -6.77
N ALA A 4 -3.94 9.35 -6.76
CA ALA A 4 -5.40 9.53 -6.80
C ALA A 4 -6.06 9.23 -8.17
N SER A 5 -5.28 9.03 -9.23
CA SER A 5 -5.81 8.61 -10.52
C SER A 5 -6.36 7.19 -10.46
N LYS A 6 -7.49 6.95 -11.11
CA LYS A 6 -8.06 5.59 -11.25
C LYS A 6 -7.30 4.66 -12.21
N TYR A 7 -6.31 5.19 -12.93
CA TYR A 7 -5.54 4.44 -13.94
C TYR A 7 -4.20 3.93 -13.42
N VAL A 8 -3.85 4.20 -12.16
CA VAL A 8 -2.64 3.72 -11.52
C VAL A 8 -2.99 2.88 -10.30
N THR A 9 -2.13 1.92 -9.99
CA THR A 9 -2.13 1.29 -8.67
C THR A 9 -1.49 2.26 -7.67
N SER A 10 -2.27 2.76 -6.71
CA SER A 10 -1.77 3.55 -5.60
C SER A 10 -1.19 2.65 -4.54
N VAL A 11 0.05 2.93 -4.15
CA VAL A 11 0.80 2.15 -3.18
C VAL A 11 0.98 2.95 -1.89
N GLY A 12 0.41 2.45 -0.80
CA GLY A 12 0.56 2.97 0.56
C GLY A 12 1.80 2.39 1.26
N GLY A 13 1.89 2.59 2.58
CA GLY A 13 3.08 2.27 3.36
C GLY A 13 2.78 1.61 4.70
N THR A 14 3.55 0.58 5.04
CA THR A 14 3.50 -0.13 6.33
C THR A 14 4.81 0.00 7.09
N ALA A 15 4.73 -0.16 8.41
CA ALA A 15 5.87 -0.48 9.26
C ALA A 15 5.89 -2.01 9.46
N LEU A 16 6.94 -2.66 8.95
CA LEU A 16 7.09 -4.12 8.93
C LEU A 16 8.04 -4.55 10.04
N SER A 17 7.63 -5.47 10.90
CA SER A 17 8.46 -5.91 12.02
C SER A 17 8.44 -7.43 12.15
N SER A 18 9.56 -8.02 12.55
CA SER A 18 9.63 -9.46 12.78
C SER A 18 8.65 -9.88 13.88
N SER A 19 8.05 -11.04 13.74
CA SER A 19 7.09 -11.58 14.71
C SER A 19 7.22 -13.09 14.81
N SER A 20 6.89 -13.65 15.97
CA SER A 20 6.91 -15.10 16.22
C SER A 20 5.60 -15.78 15.75
N ASN A 21 5.14 -15.46 14.54
CA ASN A 21 3.97 -16.06 13.90
C ASN A 21 4.39 -16.88 12.67
N SER A 22 3.45 -17.56 12.00
CA SER A 22 3.75 -18.40 10.82
C SER A 22 4.36 -17.64 9.64
N ARG A 23 3.99 -16.36 9.48
CA ARG A 23 4.56 -15.46 8.47
C ARG A 23 5.97 -14.99 8.83
N GLY A 24 6.32 -15.00 10.12
CA GLY A 24 7.56 -14.42 10.66
C GLY A 24 7.53 -12.89 10.78
N TRP A 25 6.41 -12.25 10.41
CA TRP A 25 6.29 -10.81 10.29
C TRP A 25 4.92 -10.30 10.73
N THR A 26 4.87 -9.06 11.17
CA THR A 26 3.66 -8.29 11.43
C THR A 26 3.79 -6.89 10.85
N GLU A 27 2.66 -6.26 10.56
CA GLU A 27 2.60 -4.94 9.96
C GLU A 27 1.58 -4.05 10.66
N LYS A 28 1.89 -2.76 10.70
CA LYS A 28 0.97 -1.69 11.08
C LYS A 28 1.07 -0.54 10.09
N VAL A 29 0.12 0.39 10.13
CA VAL A 29 0.20 1.65 9.36
C VAL A 29 1.54 2.35 9.63
N TRP A 30 2.25 2.74 8.56
CA TRP A 30 3.42 3.60 8.71
C TRP A 30 2.99 5.02 9.06
N ASN A 31 3.38 5.48 10.24
CA ASN A 31 3.19 6.84 10.71
C ASN A 31 4.29 7.18 11.73
N THR A 32 5.24 8.02 11.31
CA THR A 32 6.37 8.47 12.14
C THR A 32 6.03 9.78 12.85
N SER A 33 5.40 10.72 12.14
CA SER A 33 5.01 12.03 12.65
C SER A 33 3.86 12.63 11.83
N SER A 34 3.34 13.79 12.24
CA SER A 34 2.28 14.50 11.50
C SER A 34 2.68 14.92 10.08
N THR A 35 3.98 14.92 9.75
CA THR A 35 4.51 15.27 8.44
C THR A 35 5.18 14.09 7.73
N GLU A 36 5.21 12.90 8.35
CA GLU A 36 5.90 11.73 7.82
C GLU A 36 5.12 10.44 8.12
N GLY A 37 4.60 9.82 7.07
CA GLY A 37 3.83 8.58 7.13
C GLY A 37 3.21 8.24 5.77
N THR A 38 2.47 7.13 5.71
CA THR A 38 1.69 6.78 4.52
C THR A 38 0.59 7.81 4.27
N GLY A 39 0.33 8.13 3.00
CA GLY A 39 -0.79 8.98 2.62
C GLY A 39 -2.06 8.18 2.38
N SER A 40 -3.21 8.76 2.73
CA SER A 40 -4.54 8.22 2.43
C SER A 40 -5.52 9.34 2.12
N GLY A 41 -6.61 9.03 1.41
CA GLY A 41 -7.66 10.02 1.18
C GLY A 41 -8.57 9.78 -0.01
N CYS A 42 -9.71 10.45 0.03
CA CYS A 42 -10.71 10.45 -1.02
C CYS A 42 -10.41 11.55 -2.05
N SER A 43 -10.23 11.18 -3.32
CA SER A 43 -9.99 12.11 -4.42
C SER A 43 -11.13 13.13 -4.52
N SER A 44 -10.81 14.40 -4.79
CA SER A 44 -11.82 15.42 -5.10
C SER A 44 -12.27 15.37 -6.57
N TYR A 45 -11.56 14.64 -7.44
CA TYR A 45 -11.72 14.73 -8.88
C TYR A 45 -12.09 13.38 -9.51
N ASP A 46 -11.20 12.38 -9.44
CA ASP A 46 -11.38 11.07 -10.05
C ASP A 46 -12.62 10.35 -9.50
N ALA A 47 -13.49 9.92 -10.41
CA ALA A 47 -14.65 9.10 -10.06
C ALA A 47 -14.22 7.77 -9.43
N LYS A 48 -15.03 7.27 -8.49
CA LYS A 48 -14.83 5.95 -7.88
C LYS A 48 -14.89 4.87 -8.97
N PRO A 49 -13.84 4.07 -9.16
CA PRO A 49 -13.89 2.94 -10.08
C PRO A 49 -14.91 1.90 -9.59
N THR A 50 -15.57 1.18 -10.50
CA THR A 50 -16.62 0.21 -10.15
C THR A 50 -16.12 -0.98 -9.32
N TRP A 51 -14.82 -1.26 -9.37
CA TRP A 51 -14.17 -2.30 -8.56
C TRP A 51 -13.85 -1.84 -7.13
N GLN A 52 -13.86 -0.53 -6.86
CA GLN A 52 -13.63 0.02 -5.53
C GLN A 52 -14.99 0.25 -4.86
N THR A 53 -15.29 -0.52 -3.82
CA THR A 53 -16.63 -0.56 -3.19
C THR A 53 -16.66 -0.08 -1.74
N ASP A 54 -15.57 0.52 -1.24
CA ASP A 54 -15.56 1.14 0.08
C ASP A 54 -16.63 2.25 0.17
N THR A 55 -17.24 2.39 1.34
CA THR A 55 -18.36 3.31 1.55
C THR A 55 -17.87 4.64 2.11
N SER A 56 -18.65 5.72 1.99
CA SER A 56 -18.35 7.10 2.47
C SER A 56 -17.45 7.94 1.57
N CYS A 57 -16.44 7.39 0.89
CA CYS A 57 -15.81 8.09 -0.22
C CYS A 57 -16.63 7.87 -1.49
N SER A 58 -17.10 8.93 -2.16
CA SER A 58 -17.86 8.83 -3.43
C SER A 58 -16.98 8.86 -4.68
N LYS A 59 -15.67 9.05 -4.50
CA LYS A 59 -14.64 9.20 -5.53
C LYS A 59 -13.52 8.17 -5.31
N ARG A 60 -12.40 8.27 -6.04
CA ARG A 60 -11.26 7.34 -5.86
C ARG A 60 -10.63 7.50 -4.47
N MET A 61 -10.66 6.45 -3.64
CA MET A 61 -9.99 6.41 -2.33
C MET A 61 -8.58 5.81 -2.47
N ILE A 62 -7.51 6.47 -2.01
CA ILE A 62 -6.15 5.89 -1.94
C ILE A 62 -5.88 5.32 -0.54
N ALA A 63 -5.06 4.27 -0.39
CA ALA A 63 -4.32 3.50 -1.41
C ALA A 63 -5.08 2.25 -1.92
N ASP A 64 -4.53 1.49 -2.88
CA ASP A 64 -5.10 0.20 -3.33
C ASP A 64 -4.50 -0.98 -2.55
N VAL A 65 -3.17 -0.95 -2.37
CA VAL A 65 -2.35 -1.91 -1.62
C VAL A 65 -1.16 -1.17 -1.01
N SER A 66 -0.36 -1.85 -0.18
CA SER A 66 0.84 -1.30 0.44
C SER A 66 1.98 -2.30 0.50
N ALA A 67 3.16 -1.81 0.83
CA ALA A 67 4.33 -2.56 1.25
C ALA A 67 5.15 -1.72 2.24
N VAL A 68 6.26 -2.27 2.74
CA VAL A 68 7.12 -1.60 3.72
C VAL A 68 7.54 -0.22 3.26
N ALA A 69 7.41 0.75 4.16
CA ALA A 69 7.70 2.16 3.91
C ALA A 69 8.26 2.89 5.13
N ASP A 70 8.12 2.38 6.35
CA ASP A 70 8.71 3.04 7.52
C ASP A 70 10.25 2.99 7.46
N PRO A 71 10.96 4.14 7.43
CA PRO A 71 12.43 4.16 7.43
C PRO A 71 13.06 3.45 8.64
N ALA A 72 12.36 3.38 9.78
CA ALA A 72 12.82 2.64 10.95
C ALA A 72 12.86 1.11 10.73
N THR A 73 12.10 0.62 9.75
CA THR A 73 12.05 -0.78 9.29
C THR A 73 12.35 -0.89 7.79
N GLY A 74 13.09 0.08 7.25
CA GLY A 74 13.19 0.33 5.83
C GLY A 74 14.04 -0.69 5.05
N VAL A 75 14.26 -0.37 3.78
CA VAL A 75 15.09 -1.17 2.87
C VAL A 75 16.54 -0.67 2.89
N SER A 76 17.50 -1.59 2.85
CA SER A 76 18.91 -1.24 2.65
C SER A 76 19.18 -0.97 1.17
N VAL A 77 19.67 0.23 0.87
CA VAL A 77 20.05 0.67 -0.48
C VAL A 77 21.52 1.05 -0.46
N TYR A 78 22.26 0.61 -1.47
CA TYR A 78 23.64 1.04 -1.67
C TYR A 78 23.65 2.29 -2.54
N ASP A 79 24.16 3.40 -2.00
CA ASP A 79 24.26 4.68 -2.70
C ASP A 79 25.72 5.16 -2.73
N THR A 80 26.13 5.68 -3.88
CA THR A 80 27.48 6.24 -4.12
C THR A 80 27.45 7.71 -4.52
N TYR A 81 26.26 8.30 -4.69
CA TYR A 81 26.04 9.66 -5.18
C TYR A 81 25.46 10.61 -4.10
N GLY A 82 24.79 10.10 -3.07
CA GLY A 82 24.14 10.89 -2.01
C GLY A 82 25.00 11.20 -0.76
N ASP A 83 24.33 11.63 0.31
CA ASP A 83 24.91 12.15 1.57
C ASP A 83 25.67 11.11 2.42
N GLY A 84 25.70 9.86 1.98
CA GLY A 84 26.46 8.78 2.59
C GLY A 84 26.88 7.76 1.53
N THR A 85 28.17 7.68 1.25
CA THR A 85 28.75 6.59 0.46
C THR A 85 28.60 5.27 1.21
N GLY A 86 27.86 4.31 0.64
CA GLY A 86 27.73 2.96 1.18
C GLY A 86 26.28 2.49 1.33
N TRP A 87 26.06 1.58 2.28
CA TRP A 87 24.72 1.08 2.62
C TRP A 87 23.98 2.05 3.53
N VAL A 88 22.78 2.44 3.12
CA VAL A 88 21.89 3.34 3.86
C VAL A 88 20.48 2.72 3.91
N THR A 89 19.75 2.94 4.99
CA THR A 89 18.36 2.50 5.11
C THR A 89 17.42 3.61 4.63
N TYR A 90 16.51 3.26 3.72
CA TYR A 90 15.48 4.17 3.20
C TYR A 90 14.07 3.61 3.43
N GLY A 91 13.10 4.50 3.49
CA GLY A 91 11.68 4.17 3.52
C GLY A 91 10.90 5.01 2.51
N GLY A 92 9.72 5.46 2.91
CA GLY A 92 8.77 6.14 2.05
C GLY A 92 7.89 5.17 1.25
N THR A 93 6.71 5.64 0.87
CA THR A 93 5.94 4.99 -0.20
C THR A 93 6.71 4.97 -1.53
N SER A 94 7.75 5.82 -1.66
CA SER A 94 8.77 5.76 -2.70
C SER A 94 9.52 4.42 -2.75
N ALA A 95 9.80 3.78 -1.61
CA ALA A 95 10.37 2.42 -1.56
C ALA A 95 9.29 1.36 -1.79
N SER A 96 8.08 1.60 -1.28
CA SER A 96 6.94 0.69 -1.41
C SER A 96 6.48 0.50 -2.87
N SER A 97 6.45 1.59 -3.65
CA SER A 97 6.01 1.59 -5.05
C SER A 97 6.80 0.61 -5.95
N PRO A 98 8.14 0.63 -6.01
CA PRO A 98 8.90 -0.34 -6.79
C PRO A 98 8.81 -1.78 -6.26
N ILE A 99 8.56 -1.98 -4.95
CA ILE A 99 8.28 -3.33 -4.42
C ILE A 99 7.01 -3.89 -5.06
N ILE A 100 5.92 -3.12 -5.06
CA ILE A 100 4.66 -3.55 -5.71
C ILE A 100 4.82 -3.68 -7.23
N ALA A 101 5.59 -2.81 -7.87
CA ALA A 101 5.89 -2.95 -9.30
C ALA A 101 6.60 -4.28 -9.60
N ALA A 102 7.56 -4.69 -8.77
CA ALA A 102 8.23 -5.98 -8.90
C ALA A 102 7.27 -7.15 -8.66
N VAL A 103 6.31 -7.03 -7.73
CA VAL A 103 5.27 -8.05 -7.51
C VAL A 103 4.39 -8.22 -8.76
N TYR A 104 3.95 -7.13 -9.40
CA TYR A 104 3.24 -7.22 -10.69
C TYR A 104 4.11 -7.84 -11.78
N ALA A 105 5.40 -7.48 -11.86
CA ALA A 105 6.31 -8.05 -12.85
C ALA A 105 6.46 -9.58 -12.68
N LEU A 106 6.56 -10.05 -11.42
CA LEU A 106 6.61 -11.47 -11.08
C LEU A 106 5.27 -12.19 -11.33
N ALA A 107 4.14 -11.49 -11.17
CA ALA A 107 2.81 -12.02 -11.45
C ALA A 107 2.58 -12.29 -12.95
N GLY A 108 3.38 -11.66 -13.82
CA GLY A 108 3.34 -11.82 -15.27
C GLY A 108 2.65 -10.66 -15.99
N THR A 109 2.59 -10.74 -17.31
CA THR A 109 1.97 -9.70 -18.14
C THR A 109 0.44 -9.70 -17.92
N PRO A 110 -0.16 -8.57 -17.52
CA PRO A 110 -1.62 -8.47 -17.40
C PRO A 110 -2.33 -8.76 -18.73
N SER A 111 -3.50 -9.38 -18.67
CA SER A 111 -4.36 -9.61 -19.84
C SER A 111 -4.60 -8.31 -20.58
N SER A 112 -4.56 -8.38 -21.91
CA SER A 112 -4.80 -7.22 -22.77
C SER A 112 -6.15 -6.56 -22.45
N GLY A 113 -6.15 -5.24 -22.26
CA GLY A 113 -7.35 -4.46 -21.92
C GLY A 113 -7.79 -4.54 -20.45
N SER A 114 -7.03 -5.22 -19.60
CA SER A 114 -7.27 -5.25 -18.15
C SER A 114 -6.82 -3.93 -17.48
N TYR A 115 -7.24 -3.77 -16.22
CA TYR A 115 -6.83 -2.66 -15.36
C TYR A 115 -6.10 -3.25 -14.15
N PRO A 116 -4.76 -3.29 -14.12
CA PRO A 116 -4.02 -3.93 -13.04
C PRO A 116 -4.39 -3.45 -11.63
N ALA A 117 -4.72 -2.15 -11.48
CA ALA A 117 -5.21 -1.60 -10.21
C ALA A 117 -6.46 -2.30 -9.63
N LYS A 118 -7.23 -3.01 -10.47
CA LYS A 118 -8.38 -3.82 -10.05
C LYS A 118 -7.98 -5.16 -9.43
N PHE A 119 -6.83 -5.73 -9.78
CA PHE A 119 -6.51 -7.13 -9.45
C PHE A 119 -6.55 -7.41 -7.94
N PRO A 120 -5.96 -6.57 -7.06
CA PRO A 120 -6.01 -6.81 -5.62
C PRO A 120 -7.44 -6.83 -5.04
N TYR A 121 -8.36 -6.06 -5.64
CA TYR A 121 -9.77 -6.03 -5.23
C TYR A 121 -10.49 -7.36 -5.53
N GLY A 122 -10.04 -8.10 -6.56
CA GLY A 122 -10.56 -9.43 -6.88
C GLY A 122 -10.12 -10.51 -5.90
N SER A 123 -9.06 -10.26 -5.13
CA SER A 123 -8.51 -11.17 -4.11
C SER A 123 -8.78 -10.70 -2.69
N ALA A 124 -9.65 -9.68 -2.52
CA ALA A 124 -10.05 -9.16 -1.23
C ALA A 124 -10.55 -10.27 -0.30
N GLY A 125 -10.03 -10.31 0.93
CA GLY A 125 -10.41 -11.30 1.95
C GLY A 125 -9.86 -12.72 1.74
N THR A 126 -8.97 -12.92 0.75
CA THR A 126 -8.26 -14.19 0.56
C THR A 126 -6.88 -14.13 1.21
N SER A 127 -6.18 -15.27 1.28
CA SER A 127 -4.79 -15.34 1.77
C SER A 127 -3.74 -14.81 0.78
N ALA A 128 -4.15 -14.17 -0.32
CA ALA A 128 -3.25 -13.57 -1.30
C ALA A 128 -2.73 -12.18 -0.86
N LEU A 129 -3.33 -11.62 0.19
CA LEU A 129 -2.95 -10.34 0.79
C LEU A 129 -2.92 -10.49 2.32
N ASN A 130 -1.96 -9.79 2.93
CA ASN A 130 -1.86 -9.62 4.37
C ASN A 130 -2.62 -8.36 4.78
N ASP A 131 -3.75 -8.53 5.45
CA ASP A 131 -4.60 -7.44 5.95
C ASP A 131 -3.93 -6.71 7.12
N VAL A 132 -3.70 -5.40 6.98
CA VAL A 132 -3.06 -4.58 8.00
C VAL A 132 -4.12 -3.91 8.85
N THR A 133 -4.32 -4.41 10.06
CA THR A 133 -5.51 -4.07 10.86
C THR A 133 -5.24 -3.13 12.03
N SER A 134 -4.03 -2.55 12.12
CA SER A 134 -3.62 -1.72 13.26
C SER A 134 -2.81 -0.48 12.86
N GLY A 135 -2.99 0.59 13.65
CA GLY A 135 -2.33 1.88 13.44
C GLY A 135 -3.22 2.91 12.73
N SER A 136 -2.73 4.15 12.66
CA SER A 136 -3.36 5.23 11.92
C SER A 136 -2.30 6.18 11.34
N ASN A 137 -2.63 6.88 10.25
CA ASN A 137 -1.79 7.95 9.67
C ASN A 137 -2.33 9.36 9.99
N GLY A 138 -3.21 9.48 11.00
CA GLY A 138 -3.81 10.75 11.41
C GLY A 138 -5.16 10.59 12.08
N SER A 139 -5.97 11.65 12.02
CA SER A 139 -7.35 11.69 12.52
C SER A 139 -8.27 12.24 11.43
N CYS A 140 -9.41 11.59 11.21
CA CYS A 140 -10.34 11.90 10.13
C CYS A 140 -11.77 11.79 10.64
N SER A 141 -12.67 12.59 10.08
CA SER A 141 -14.11 12.48 10.32
C SER A 141 -14.64 11.09 9.97
N THR A 142 -14.16 10.52 8.87
CA THR A 142 -14.43 9.14 8.48
C THR A 142 -13.26 8.26 8.90
N SER A 143 -13.44 7.46 9.95
CA SER A 143 -12.34 6.73 10.62
C SER A 143 -11.46 5.89 9.68
N TYR A 144 -12.06 5.09 8.77
CA TYR A 144 -11.29 4.23 7.86
C TYR A 144 -10.41 5.00 6.88
N PHE A 145 -10.61 6.32 6.71
CA PHE A 145 -9.73 7.11 5.86
C PHE A 145 -8.32 7.16 6.42
N CYS A 146 -8.13 7.10 7.73
CA CYS A 146 -6.81 7.18 8.34
C CYS A 146 -6.52 6.14 9.41
N THR A 147 -7.48 5.31 9.80
CA THR A 147 -7.28 4.24 10.78
C THR A 147 -7.41 2.88 10.09
N ALA A 148 -6.43 2.02 10.31
CA ALA A 148 -6.48 0.66 9.82
C ALA A 148 -7.61 -0.14 10.48
N ARG A 149 -8.17 -1.09 9.75
CA ARG A 149 -9.23 -1.99 10.22
C ARG A 149 -9.18 -3.29 9.45
N SER A 150 -10.05 -4.24 9.78
CA SER A 150 -10.19 -5.42 8.92
C SER A 150 -10.82 -5.06 7.58
N GLY A 151 -10.25 -5.62 6.51
CA GLY A 151 -10.59 -5.33 5.13
C GLY A 151 -10.10 -3.96 4.69
N TYR A 152 -10.68 -3.42 3.61
CA TYR A 152 -10.18 -2.17 3.04
C TYR A 152 -10.17 -0.99 4.02
N ASP A 153 -9.00 -0.37 4.14
CA ASP A 153 -8.78 0.92 4.79
C ASP A 153 -7.97 1.90 3.92
N GLY A 154 -8.04 3.18 4.25
CA GLY A 154 -7.33 4.22 3.53
C GLY A 154 -5.80 4.10 3.62
N PRO A 155 -5.21 3.99 4.83
CA PRO A 155 -3.76 3.98 5.00
C PRO A 155 -3.05 2.86 4.25
N THR A 156 -3.68 1.68 4.17
CA THR A 156 -3.03 0.48 3.64
C THR A 156 -3.73 -0.18 2.46
N GLY A 157 -4.94 0.25 2.11
CA GLY A 157 -5.72 -0.34 1.03
C GLY A 157 -6.23 -1.72 1.43
N TRP A 158 -6.01 -2.72 0.58
CA TRP A 158 -6.24 -4.14 0.92
C TRP A 158 -5.06 -4.82 1.63
N GLY A 159 -4.10 -4.04 2.13
CA GLY A 159 -2.92 -4.55 2.82
C GLY A 159 -1.77 -4.85 1.87
N THR A 160 -0.92 -5.82 2.23
CA THR A 160 0.34 -6.11 1.52
C THR A 160 0.35 -7.46 0.81
N PRO A 161 1.18 -7.67 -0.22
CA PRO A 161 1.23 -8.95 -0.94
C PRO A 161 1.54 -10.15 -0.04
N GLU A 162 0.82 -11.25 -0.24
CA GLU A 162 1.21 -12.60 0.21
C GLU A 162 1.43 -13.45 -1.06
N GLY A 163 2.65 -13.42 -1.58
CA GLY A 163 2.95 -13.89 -2.93
C GLY A 163 2.42 -12.96 -4.02
N VAL A 164 2.16 -13.51 -5.21
CA VAL A 164 1.83 -12.72 -6.42
C VAL A 164 0.40 -12.89 -6.92
N SER A 165 -0.39 -13.80 -6.35
CA SER A 165 -1.69 -14.21 -6.91
C SER A 165 -2.71 -13.08 -6.98
N ALA A 166 -2.71 -12.15 -6.03
CA ALA A 166 -3.56 -10.94 -6.04
C ALA A 166 -3.21 -9.93 -7.15
N PHE A 167 -2.10 -10.15 -7.86
CA PHE A 167 -1.54 -9.24 -8.86
C PHE A 167 -1.57 -9.85 -10.27
N THR A 168 -2.28 -10.97 -10.43
CA THR A 168 -2.49 -11.67 -11.71
C THR A 168 -3.83 -11.30 -12.33
N GLY A 169 -3.93 -11.31 -13.66
CA GLY A 169 -5.19 -11.11 -14.37
C GLY A 169 -5.01 -10.86 -15.84
#